data_AF-A0AAX4KT33-F1
#
_entry.id   AF-A0AAX4KT33-F1
#
_cell.length_a   1.000
_cell.length_b   1.000
_cell.length_c   1.000
_cell.angle_alpha   90.00
_cell.angle_beta   90.00
_cell.angle_gamma   90.00
#
_symmetry.space_group_name_H-M   'P 1'
#
loop_
_entity.id
_entity.type
_entity.pdbx_description
1 polymer ?
#
loop_
_entity_poly.entity_id
_entity_poly.type
_entity_poly.pdbx_seq_one_letter_code
_entity_poly.pdbx_strand_id
1 'polypeptide(L)'
;MGNEDTPIEYHPFYNDPRDEVIIRSSDNINFRASRHKLTRVSTSTVDIPPLEKEKAKSLLNLCNFLMSDSIYSSVHQAVIASYKSKPFDLLEIASSVNDIKMAKDALGKVNEYTISQLKESENGTYPNHVRSNDFQKFIKQLRPSYQLAILHTCHEQGMLFPQIDCDNQVTIISHCAWPDLARNFDPSAYE
;
A
#
# COMPACT_ATOMS: atom_id res chain seq x y z
N MET A 1 33.90 22.67 3.36
CA MET A 1 32.54 23.24 3.35
C MET A 1 32.02 23.12 4.77
N GLY A 2 31.81 24.23 5.45
CA GLY A 2 31.42 24.25 6.85
C GLY A 2 29.98 23.77 7.00
N ASN A 3 29.74 22.86 7.95
CA ASN A 3 28.39 22.60 8.42
C ASN A 3 27.92 23.89 9.09
N GLU A 4 27.04 24.63 8.44
CA GLU A 4 26.33 25.72 9.10
C GLU A 4 25.52 25.09 10.24
N ASP A 5 25.82 25.50 11.48
CA ASP A 5 25.13 25.08 12.69
C ASP A 5 23.67 25.57 12.61
N THR A 6 22.83 24.75 11.97
CA THR A 6 21.38 24.96 11.97
C THR A 6 20.88 24.87 13.41
N PRO A 7 20.11 25.87 13.89
CA PRO A 7 19.57 25.86 15.24
C PRO A 7 18.79 24.57 15.50
N ILE A 8 19.07 23.93 16.63
CA ILE A 8 18.35 22.73 17.03
C ILE A 8 16.97 23.14 17.51
N GLU A 9 15.93 22.73 16.78
CA GLU A 9 14.54 22.90 17.17
C GLU A 9 14.03 21.66 17.91
N TYR A 10 13.25 21.88 18.97
CA TYR A 10 12.62 20.82 19.75
C TYR A 10 11.11 20.90 19.65
N HIS A 11 10.45 19.75 19.61
CA HIS A 11 8.99 19.70 19.56
C HIS A 11 8.36 20.30 20.83
N PRO A 12 7.40 21.25 20.74
CA PRO A 12 6.89 22.00 21.89
C PRO A 12 6.21 21.12 22.96
N PHE A 13 5.67 19.98 22.55
CA PHE A 13 4.98 19.04 23.43
C PHE A 13 5.86 17.86 23.91
N TYR A 14 6.91 17.50 23.16
CA TYR A 14 7.73 16.31 23.40
C TYR A 14 9.19 16.71 23.67
N ASN A 15 9.38 17.55 24.69
CA ASN A 15 10.68 18.12 25.07
C ASN A 15 10.84 18.14 26.60
N ASP A 16 10.56 17.02 27.28
CA ASP A 16 10.86 16.91 28.70
C ASP A 16 12.39 16.85 28.87
N PRO A 17 13.01 17.78 29.61
CA PRO A 17 14.47 17.77 29.80
C PRO A 17 14.97 16.53 30.55
N ARG A 18 14.09 15.78 31.23
CA ARG A 18 14.41 14.54 31.94
C ARG A 18 14.46 13.31 31.04
N ASP A 19 14.01 13.44 29.80
CA ASP A 19 14.00 12.35 28.85
C ASP A 19 15.41 12.10 28.29
N GLU A 20 15.84 10.84 28.34
CA GLU A 20 17.21 10.41 28.06
C GLU A 20 17.50 10.16 26.58
N VAL A 21 16.46 9.95 25.76
CA VAL A 21 16.59 9.60 24.35
C VAL A 21 16.15 10.79 23.50
N ILE A 22 16.97 11.14 22.50
CA ILE A 22 16.64 12.15 21.49
C ILE A 22 16.46 11.43 20.15
N ILE A 23 15.26 11.55 19.59
CA ILE A 23 14.92 11.06 18.25
C ILE A 23 14.91 12.29 17.33
N ARG A 24 15.67 12.26 16.23
CA ARG A 24 15.74 13.35 15.26
C ARG A 24 14.98 12.95 14.00
N SER A 25 14.01 13.74 13.59
CA SER A 25 13.27 13.54 12.34
C SER A 25 14.04 14.10 11.12
N SER A 26 13.55 13.77 9.92
CA SER A 26 14.13 14.22 8.65
C SER A 26 14.02 15.72 8.41
N ASP A 27 13.04 16.39 9.02
CA ASP A 27 12.84 17.85 9.02
C ASP A 27 13.63 18.55 10.16
N ASN A 28 14.61 17.86 10.74
CA ASN A 28 15.53 18.38 11.75
C ASN A 28 14.88 18.75 13.10
N ILE A 29 13.71 18.16 13.41
CA ILE A 29 13.05 18.35 14.71
C ILE A 29 13.52 17.25 15.68
N ASN A 30 13.92 17.67 16.88
CA ASN A 30 14.28 16.75 17.95
C ASN A 30 13.09 16.48 18.87
N PHE A 31 12.83 15.19 19.09
CA PHE A 31 11.85 14.66 20.04
C PHE A 31 12.59 14.05 21.21
N ARG A 32 12.34 14.54 22.43
CA ARG A 32 12.84 13.89 23.63
C ARG A 32 11.84 12.84 24.09
N ALA A 33 12.35 11.67 24.48
CA ALA A 33 11.54 10.58 24.99
C ALA A 33 12.24 9.81 26.12
N SER A 34 11.46 9.39 27.12
CA SER A 34 11.95 8.54 28.20
C SER A 34 12.25 7.14 27.69
N ARG A 35 13.48 6.66 27.91
CA ARG A 35 13.88 5.28 27.62
C ARG A 35 12.90 4.27 28.21
N HIS A 36 12.48 4.48 29.47
CA HIS A 36 11.54 3.59 30.15
C HIS A 36 10.15 3.57 29.47
N LYS A 37 9.64 4.73 29.05
CA LYS A 37 8.37 4.80 28.31
C LYS A 37 8.47 4.11 26.95
N LEU A 38 9.56 4.33 26.21
CA LEU A 38 9.80 3.68 24.92
C LEU A 38 9.87 2.15 25.07
N THR A 39 10.59 1.64 26.07
CA THR A 39 10.65 0.20 26.36
C THR A 39 9.27 -0.35 26.71
N ARG A 40 8.46 0.38 27.47
CA ARG A 40 7.13 -0.07 27.87
C ARG A 40 6.15 -0.12 26.69
N VAL A 41 6.17 0.90 25.83
CA VAL A 41 5.39 0.92 24.56
C VAL A 41 5.83 -0.21 23.62
N SER A 42 7.11 -0.57 23.63
CA SER A 42 7.64 -1.69 22.85
C SER A 42 7.11 -3.07 23.30
N THR A 43 6.48 -3.19 24.47
CA THR A 43 5.99 -4.47 25.03
C THR A 43 4.48 -4.66 24.96
N SER A 44 3.70 -3.63 24.62
CA SER A 44 2.25 -3.76 24.45
C SER A 44 1.91 -4.38 23.11
N THR A 45 0.92 -5.27 23.09
CA THR A 45 0.27 -5.73 21.85
C THR A 45 -0.18 -4.51 21.05
N VAL A 46 0.32 -4.42 19.82
CA VAL A 46 0.06 -3.28 18.92
C VAL A 46 -1.38 -3.38 18.43
N ASP A 47 -2.26 -2.59 19.05
CA ASP A 47 -3.62 -2.38 18.55
C ASP A 47 -3.61 -1.19 17.59
N ILE A 48 -3.95 -1.44 16.33
CA ILE A 48 -3.94 -0.42 15.28
C ILE A 48 -5.39 -0.11 14.94
N PRO A 49 -5.86 1.12 15.20
CA PRO A 49 -7.22 1.51 14.83
C PRO A 49 -7.36 1.48 13.30
N PRO A 50 -8.59 1.49 12.77
CA PRO A 50 -8.81 1.63 11.33
C PRO A 50 -8.05 2.85 10.79
N LEU A 51 -7.06 2.59 9.93
CA LEU A 51 -6.19 3.64 9.38
C LEU A 51 -6.75 4.15 8.06
N GLU A 52 -6.49 5.43 7.80
CA GLU A 52 -6.57 5.97 6.44
C GLU A 52 -5.38 5.45 5.62
N LYS A 53 -5.57 5.36 4.31
CA LYS A 53 -4.62 4.77 3.37
C LYS A 53 -3.22 5.36 3.45
N GLU A 54 -3.12 6.68 3.48
CA GLU A 54 -1.84 7.40 3.56
C GLU A 54 -1.14 7.20 4.91
N LYS A 55 -1.91 7.06 5.99
CA LYS A 55 -1.38 6.73 7.32
C LYS A 55 -0.87 5.28 7.36
N ALA A 56 -1.55 4.35 6.72
CA ALA A 56 -1.11 2.96 6.61
C ALA A 56 0.21 2.84 5.84
N LYS A 57 0.34 3.53 4.69
CA LYS A 57 1.60 3.62 3.93
C LYS A 57 2.74 4.19 4.79
N SER A 58 2.49 5.32 5.45
CA SER A 58 3.49 5.99 6.30
C SER A 58 3.92 5.10 7.47
N LEU A 59 2.97 4.40 8.10
CA LEU A 59 3.25 3.50 9.22
C LEU A 59 4.10 2.29 8.78
N LEU A 60 3.79 1.68 7.63
CA LEU A 60 4.58 0.57 7.10
C LEU A 60 6.01 1.01 6.71
N ASN A 61 6.15 2.18 6.08
CA ASN A 61 7.47 2.76 5.79
C ASN A 61 8.26 3.04 7.06
N LEU A 62 7.61 3.56 8.11
CA LEU A 62 8.23 3.74 9.41
C LEU A 62 8.68 2.40 10.02
N CYS A 63 7.87 1.35 9.92
CA CYS A 63 8.23 0.02 10.41
C CYS A 63 9.43 -0.58 9.67
N ASN A 64 9.46 -0.43 8.33
CA ASN A 64 10.60 -0.81 7.50
C ASN A 64 11.87 -0.05 7.93
N PHE A 65 11.74 1.25 8.21
CA PHE A 65 12.86 2.07 8.69
C PHE A 65 13.34 1.65 10.08
N LEU A 66 12.44 1.28 10.99
CA LEU A 66 12.78 0.82 12.34
C LEU A 66 13.48 -0.55 12.35
N MET A 67 13.50 -1.29 11.23
CA MET A 67 14.13 -2.61 11.10
C MET A 67 13.74 -3.61 12.20
N SER A 68 12.51 -3.52 12.68
CA SER A 68 11.99 -4.40 13.74
C SER A 68 10.99 -5.39 13.14
N ASP A 69 11.42 -6.63 12.96
CA ASP A 69 10.60 -7.69 12.36
C ASP A 69 9.30 -7.95 13.13
N SER A 70 9.33 -7.84 14.46
CA SER A 70 8.16 -8.07 15.32
C SER A 70 7.11 -6.97 15.18
N ILE A 71 7.55 -5.70 15.15
CA ILE A 71 6.66 -4.55 14.95
C ILE A 71 6.11 -4.59 13.52
N TYR A 72 6.99 -4.79 12.53
CA TYR A 72 6.59 -4.87 11.13
C TYR A 72 5.56 -5.98 10.92
N SER A 73 5.79 -7.19 11.44
CA SER A 73 4.84 -8.30 11.29
C SER A 73 3.47 -7.99 11.91
N SER A 74 3.45 -7.35 13.09
CA SER A 74 2.21 -6.97 13.78
C SER A 74 1.43 -5.91 13.01
N VAL A 75 2.13 -4.86 12.57
CA VAL A 75 1.55 -3.77 11.77
C VAL A 75 1.07 -4.28 10.42
N HIS A 76 1.86 -5.10 9.76
CA HIS A 76 1.53 -5.72 8.48
C HIS A 76 0.23 -6.54 8.59
N GLN A 77 0.10 -7.39 9.63
CA GLN A 77 -1.14 -8.14 9.86
C GLN A 77 -2.34 -7.24 10.14
N ALA A 78 -2.16 -6.18 10.94
CA ALA A 78 -3.25 -5.25 11.25
C ALA A 78 -3.71 -4.45 10.02
N VAL A 79 -2.79 -4.04 9.14
CA VAL A 79 -3.10 -3.40 7.86
C VAL A 79 -3.87 -4.37 6.97
N ILE A 80 -3.40 -5.61 6.79
CA ILE A 80 -4.11 -6.62 6.00
C ILE A 80 -5.52 -6.87 6.56
N ALA A 81 -5.68 -6.95 7.88
CA ALA A 81 -6.98 -7.12 8.52
C ALA A 81 -7.91 -5.93 8.25
N SER A 82 -7.39 -4.70 8.37
CA SER A 82 -8.15 -3.46 8.18
C SER A 82 -8.64 -3.28 6.74
N TYR A 83 -7.85 -3.70 5.76
CA TYR A 83 -8.18 -3.57 4.33
C TYR A 83 -8.68 -4.87 3.69
N LYS A 84 -9.05 -5.88 4.50
CA LYS A 84 -9.54 -7.16 3.99
C LYS A 84 -10.74 -7.03 3.05
N SER A 85 -11.59 -6.02 3.26
CA SER A 85 -12.76 -5.74 2.41
C SER A 85 -12.45 -4.82 1.22
N LYS A 86 -11.24 -4.29 1.11
CA LYS A 86 -10.82 -3.32 0.08
C LYS A 86 -9.50 -3.76 -0.57
N PRO A 87 -9.50 -4.84 -1.39
CA PRO A 87 -8.28 -5.41 -1.93
C PRO A 87 -7.50 -4.45 -2.84
N PHE A 88 -8.17 -3.56 -3.59
CA PHE A 88 -7.50 -2.58 -4.43
C PHE A 88 -6.72 -1.53 -3.61
N ASP A 89 -7.28 -1.06 -2.50
CA ASP A 89 -6.57 -0.17 -1.58
C ASP A 89 -5.36 -0.89 -0.95
N LEU A 90 -5.53 -2.15 -0.54
CA LEU A 90 -4.44 -2.96 -0.01
C LEU A 90 -3.33 -3.18 -1.05
N LEU A 91 -3.69 -3.39 -2.31
CA LEU A 91 -2.76 -3.57 -3.42
C LEU A 91 -1.98 -2.29 -3.73
N GLU A 92 -2.61 -1.11 -3.66
CA GLU A 92 -1.90 0.16 -3.82
C GLU A 92 -0.93 0.41 -2.65
N ILE A 93 -1.36 0.12 -1.41
CA ILE A 93 -0.47 0.19 -0.24
C ILE A 93 0.73 -0.73 -0.44
N ALA A 94 0.48 -2.00 -0.79
CA ALA A 94 1.51 -3.01 -1.03
C ALA A 94 2.48 -2.57 -2.12
N SER A 95 1.98 -1.99 -3.21
CA SER A 95 2.82 -1.45 -4.28
C SER A 95 3.69 -0.31 -3.80
N SER A 96 3.14 0.64 -3.03
CA SER A 96 3.89 1.77 -2.49
C SER A 96 5.04 1.35 -1.58
N VAL A 97 4.89 0.25 -0.82
CA VAL A 97 5.91 -0.24 0.13
C VAL A 97 6.75 -1.40 -0.42
N ASN A 98 6.56 -1.76 -1.70
CA ASN A 98 7.19 -2.92 -2.36
C ASN A 98 6.96 -4.27 -1.64
N ASP A 99 5.78 -4.46 -1.04
CA ASP A 99 5.45 -5.69 -0.33
C ASP A 99 4.74 -6.69 -1.26
N ILE A 100 5.50 -7.66 -1.76
CA ILE A 100 5.00 -8.68 -2.68
C ILE A 100 4.00 -9.60 -1.98
N LYS A 101 4.21 -9.93 -0.69
CA LYS A 101 3.32 -10.85 0.04
C LYS A 101 1.97 -10.21 0.27
N MET A 102 1.94 -8.95 0.68
CA MET A 102 0.71 -8.17 0.83
C MET A 102 -0.04 -8.02 -0.50
N ALA A 103 0.70 -7.79 -1.60
CA ALA A 103 0.11 -7.71 -2.93
C ALA A 103 -0.54 -9.02 -3.37
N LYS A 104 0.12 -10.17 -3.14
CA LYS A 104 -0.45 -11.50 -3.42
C LYS A 104 -1.71 -11.76 -2.60
N ASP A 105 -1.70 -11.42 -1.32
CA ASP A 105 -2.88 -11.58 -0.46
C ASP A 105 -4.04 -10.67 -0.91
N ALA A 106 -3.75 -9.43 -1.32
CA ALA A 106 -4.73 -8.51 -1.87
C ALA A 106 -5.35 -9.04 -3.17
N LEU A 107 -4.52 -9.48 -4.12
CA LEU A 107 -4.95 -10.05 -5.40
C LEU A 107 -5.76 -11.34 -5.20
N GLY A 108 -5.35 -12.21 -4.28
CA GLY A 108 -6.06 -13.45 -3.96
C GLY A 108 -7.45 -13.22 -3.34
N LYS A 109 -7.72 -12.03 -2.80
CA LYS A 109 -9.02 -11.63 -2.24
C LYS A 109 -9.92 -10.91 -3.24
N VAL A 110 -9.43 -10.58 -4.44
CA VAL A 110 -10.26 -9.97 -5.48
C VAL A 110 -11.27 -11.01 -5.98
N ASN A 111 -12.54 -10.66 -5.85
CA ASN A 111 -13.68 -11.44 -6.33
C ASN A 111 -14.63 -10.56 -7.16
N GLU A 112 -15.62 -11.16 -7.80
CA GLU A 112 -16.57 -10.45 -8.66
C GLU A 112 -17.29 -9.29 -7.92
N TYR A 113 -17.57 -9.47 -6.63
CA TYR A 113 -18.17 -8.42 -5.80
C TYR A 113 -17.23 -7.22 -5.63
N THR A 114 -15.95 -7.43 -5.33
CA THR A 114 -14.97 -6.33 -5.21
C THR A 114 -14.76 -5.60 -6.54
N ILE A 115 -14.82 -6.32 -7.67
CA ILE A 115 -14.77 -5.73 -9.01
C ILE A 115 -16.02 -4.88 -9.25
N SER A 116 -17.19 -5.32 -8.75
CA SER A 116 -18.42 -4.53 -8.85
C SER A 116 -18.38 -3.25 -8.01
N GLN A 117 -17.75 -3.26 -6.83
CA GLN A 117 -17.57 -2.04 -6.03
C GLN A 117 -16.68 -0.99 -6.71
N LEU A 118 -15.72 -1.42 -7.53
CA LEU A 118 -14.93 -0.49 -8.36
C LEU A 118 -15.83 0.32 -9.33
N LYS A 119 -17.06 -0.15 -9.61
CA LYS A 119 -18.00 0.44 -10.57
C LYS A 119 -18.90 1.53 -9.98
N GLU A 120 -19.04 1.61 -8.66
CA GLU A 120 -20.05 2.47 -8.02
C GLU A 120 -19.53 3.88 -7.66
N SER A 121 -18.27 4.21 -8.00
CA SER A 121 -17.63 5.42 -7.50
C SER A 121 -18.02 6.73 -8.21
N GLU A 122 -18.66 6.73 -9.39
CA GLU A 122 -19.06 7.97 -10.07
C GLU A 122 -20.48 7.84 -10.66
N ASN A 123 -21.46 8.39 -9.94
CA ASN A 123 -22.80 8.77 -10.37
C ASN A 123 -23.52 7.84 -11.35
N GLY A 124 -24.30 6.92 -10.77
CA GLY A 124 -25.07 5.89 -11.47
C GLY A 124 -25.85 6.38 -12.69
N THR A 125 -25.35 6.05 -13.88
CA THR A 125 -26.15 5.56 -15.02
C THR A 125 -25.19 4.84 -15.97
N TYR A 126 -25.40 3.53 -16.19
CA TYR A 126 -24.54 2.68 -17.03
C TYR A 126 -24.31 3.26 -18.44
N PRO A 127 -23.10 3.12 -19.00
CA PRO A 127 -22.84 2.02 -19.92
C PRO A 127 -21.47 1.34 -19.71
N ASN A 128 -21.31 0.14 -20.27
CA ASN A 128 -20.20 -0.79 -20.03
C ASN A 128 -18.77 -0.25 -20.32
N HIS A 129 -18.64 0.92 -20.97
CA HIS A 129 -17.34 1.52 -21.34
C HIS A 129 -16.59 2.19 -20.18
N VAL A 130 -17.28 2.58 -19.09
CA VAL A 130 -16.62 3.18 -17.90
C VAL A 130 -15.68 2.18 -17.19
N ARG A 131 -15.88 0.88 -17.44
CA ARG A 131 -15.14 -0.23 -16.81
C ARG A 131 -13.63 -0.21 -17.09
N SER A 132 -13.20 0.21 -18.27
CA SER A 132 -11.77 0.21 -18.63
C SER A 132 -11.01 1.38 -17.99
N ASN A 133 -11.66 2.54 -17.85
CA ASN A 133 -10.98 3.75 -17.42
C ASN A 133 -10.59 3.70 -15.94
N ASP A 134 -11.45 3.22 -15.05
CA ASP A 134 -11.14 3.24 -13.61
C ASP A 134 -10.12 2.17 -13.22
N PHE A 135 -10.20 0.98 -13.84
CA PHE A 135 -9.15 -0.01 -13.69
C PHE A 135 -7.81 0.49 -14.27
N GLN A 136 -7.82 1.16 -15.43
CA GLN A 136 -6.60 1.74 -15.99
C GLN A 136 -6.04 2.87 -15.12
N LYS A 137 -6.89 3.74 -14.55
CA LYS A 137 -6.49 4.76 -13.57
C LYS A 137 -5.85 4.10 -12.35
N PHE A 138 -6.45 3.03 -11.83
CA PHE A 138 -5.92 2.26 -10.70
C PHE A 138 -4.56 1.65 -11.02
N ILE A 139 -4.41 0.95 -12.15
CA ILE A 139 -3.13 0.36 -12.57
C ILE A 139 -2.06 1.46 -12.69
N LYS A 140 -2.40 2.63 -13.25
CA LYS A 140 -1.47 3.77 -13.36
C LYS A 140 -0.99 4.31 -12.01
N GLN A 141 -1.70 4.07 -10.91
CA GLN A 141 -1.29 4.49 -9.56
C GLN A 141 -0.26 3.53 -8.93
N LEU A 142 -0.14 2.30 -9.43
CA LEU A 142 0.82 1.32 -8.93
C LEU A 142 2.24 1.65 -9.40
N ARG A 143 3.27 1.13 -8.72
CA ARG A 143 4.66 1.19 -9.20
C ARG A 143 4.80 0.50 -10.56
N PRO A 144 5.68 0.97 -11.47
CA PRO A 144 5.86 0.38 -12.79
C PRO A 144 6.11 -1.14 -12.78
N SER A 145 6.91 -1.65 -11.85
CA SER A 145 7.18 -3.09 -11.71
C SER A 145 5.91 -3.90 -11.41
N TYR A 146 5.01 -3.37 -10.58
CA TYR A 146 3.71 -3.96 -10.28
C TYR A 146 2.77 -3.91 -11.47
N GLN A 147 2.75 -2.79 -12.21
CA GLN A 147 1.98 -2.65 -13.44
C GLN A 147 2.38 -3.72 -14.45
N LEU A 148 3.69 -3.85 -14.71
CA LEU A 148 4.24 -4.82 -15.65
C LEU A 148 3.96 -6.26 -15.23
N ALA A 149 4.14 -6.60 -13.96
CA ALA A 149 3.84 -7.94 -13.46
C ALA A 149 2.36 -8.32 -13.61
N ILE A 150 1.43 -7.39 -13.33
CA ILE A 150 -0.01 -7.63 -13.56
C ILE A 150 -0.27 -7.84 -15.05
N LEU A 151 0.26 -6.97 -15.92
CA LEU A 151 0.04 -7.04 -17.37
C LEU A 151 0.63 -8.31 -17.97
N HIS A 152 1.84 -8.69 -17.58
CA HIS A 152 2.51 -9.90 -18.02
C HIS A 152 1.74 -11.15 -17.61
N THR A 153 1.33 -11.23 -16.34
CA THR A 153 0.54 -12.36 -15.85
C THR A 153 -0.80 -12.48 -16.57
N CYS A 154 -1.47 -11.35 -16.83
CA CYS A 154 -2.68 -11.35 -17.66
C CYS A 154 -2.41 -11.81 -19.10
N HIS A 155 -1.26 -11.44 -19.67
CA HIS A 155 -0.88 -11.82 -21.03
C HIS A 155 -0.60 -13.32 -21.16
N GLU A 156 0.25 -13.87 -20.29
CA GLU A 156 0.67 -15.28 -20.32
C GLU A 156 -0.50 -16.25 -20.14
N GLN A 157 -1.51 -15.86 -19.36
CA GLN A 157 -2.70 -16.67 -19.16
C GLN A 157 -3.67 -16.62 -20.35
N GLY A 158 -3.29 -15.91 -21.43
CA GLY A 158 -4.14 -15.70 -22.59
C GLY A 158 -5.38 -14.85 -22.27
N MET A 159 -5.34 -14.06 -21.19
CA MET A 159 -6.52 -13.36 -20.66
C MET A 159 -6.69 -11.95 -21.24
N LEU A 160 -5.74 -11.48 -22.05
CA LEU A 160 -5.86 -10.22 -22.77
C LEU A 160 -6.44 -10.50 -24.17
N PHE A 161 -7.76 -10.62 -24.25
CA PHE A 161 -8.42 -10.67 -25.56
C PHE A 161 -8.79 -9.25 -25.99
N PRO A 162 -8.36 -8.80 -27.18
CA PRO A 162 -8.88 -7.57 -27.76
C PRO A 162 -10.35 -7.80 -28.09
N GLN A 163 -11.26 -7.27 -27.28
CA GLN A 163 -12.66 -7.21 -27.63
C GLN A 163 -12.91 -5.87 -28.31
N ILE A 164 -13.27 -5.93 -29.58
CA ILE A 164 -13.76 -4.77 -30.31
C ILE A 164 -15.17 -4.54 -29.80
N ASP A 165 -15.34 -3.51 -28.98
CA ASP A 165 -16.67 -3.09 -28.56
C ASP A 165 -17.42 -2.43 -29.74
N CYS A 166 -18.73 -2.25 -29.62
CA CYS A 166 -19.60 -1.59 -30.60
C CYS A 166 -19.07 -0.22 -31.06
N ASP A 167 -18.27 0.43 -30.21
CA ASP A 167 -17.64 1.73 -30.45
C ASP A 167 -16.24 1.65 -31.08
N ASN A 168 -15.84 0.48 -31.60
CA ASN A 168 -14.49 0.20 -32.13
C ASN A 168 -13.34 0.42 -31.13
N GLN A 169 -13.64 0.50 -29.83
CA GLN A 169 -12.60 0.54 -28.81
C GLN A 169 -12.15 -0.89 -28.48
N VAL A 170 -10.83 -1.10 -28.51
CA VAL A 170 -10.23 -2.35 -28.06
C VAL A 170 -10.30 -2.37 -26.54
N THR A 171 -11.26 -3.09 -26.01
CA THR A 171 -11.41 -3.32 -24.58
C THR A 171 -10.72 -4.63 -24.25
N ILE A 172 -9.82 -4.59 -23.27
CA ILE A 172 -9.18 -5.80 -22.77
C ILE A 172 -10.12 -6.39 -21.70
N ILE A 173 -10.85 -7.44 -22.06
CA ILE A 173 -11.64 -8.19 -21.07
C ILE A 173 -10.75 -9.26 -20.46
N SER A 174 -10.30 -8.98 -19.24
CA SER A 174 -9.57 -9.96 -18.45
C SER A 174 -10.56 -10.88 -17.74
N HIS A 175 -10.76 -12.10 -18.27
CA HIS A 175 -11.36 -13.21 -17.52
C HIS A 175 -10.35 -13.79 -16.54
N CYS A 176 -9.70 -12.93 -15.76
CA CYS A 176 -8.64 -13.36 -14.88
C CYS A 176 -9.19 -14.04 -13.63
N ALA A 177 -8.78 -15.29 -13.44
CA ALA A 177 -8.81 -15.92 -12.14
C ALA A 177 -7.78 -15.20 -11.26
N TRP A 178 -8.21 -14.14 -10.57
CA TRP A 178 -7.38 -13.36 -9.64
C TRP A 178 -6.54 -14.22 -8.68
N PRO A 179 -7.01 -15.38 -8.17
CA PRO A 179 -6.17 -16.29 -7.39
C PRO A 179 -4.97 -16.86 -8.16
N ASP A 180 -5.11 -17.15 -9.46
CA ASP A 180 -4.01 -17.65 -10.29
C ASP A 180 -3.03 -16.52 -10.63
N LEU A 181 -3.53 -15.30 -10.84
CA LEU A 181 -2.67 -14.12 -10.95
C LEU A 181 -1.89 -13.89 -9.65
N ALA A 182 -2.53 -13.97 -8.49
CA ALA A 182 -1.87 -13.83 -7.20
C ALA A 182 -0.73 -14.85 -6.99
N ARG A 183 -0.88 -16.10 -7.46
CA ARG A 183 0.18 -17.12 -7.36
C ARG A 183 1.41 -16.74 -8.19
N ASN A 184 1.18 -16.33 -9.43
CA ASN A 184 2.22 -16.04 -10.41
C ASN A 184 2.77 -14.60 -10.34
N PHE A 185 2.14 -13.73 -9.54
CA PHE A 185 2.54 -12.34 -9.40
C PHE A 185 3.97 -12.21 -8.87
N ASP A 186 4.88 -11.68 -9.68
CA ASP A 186 6.26 -11.39 -9.28
C ASP A 186 6.75 -10.06 -9.88
N PRO A 187 6.63 -8.94 -9.15
CA PRO A 187 7.11 -7.64 -9.61
C PRO A 187 8.64 -7.53 -9.59
N SER A 188 9.35 -8.40 -8.86
CA SER A 188 10.81 -8.32 -8.74
C SER A 188 11.55 -8.66 -10.05
N ALA A 189 10.87 -9.35 -10.98
CA ALA A 189 11.38 -9.62 -12.31
C ALA A 189 11.51 -8.37 -13.20
N TYR A 190 10.98 -7.22 -12.77
CA TYR A 190 10.93 -5.96 -13.53
C TYR A 190 11.56 -4.77 -12.80
N GLU A 191 12.30 -5.00 -11.70
CA GLU A 191 13.11 -3.98 -11.01
C GLU A 191 14.55 -3.96 -11.53
#